data_AF-A0A0H2RJQ8-F1
#
_entry.id   AF-A0A0H2RJQ8-F1
#
_cell.length_a   1.000
_cell.length_b   1.000
_cell.length_c   1.000
_cell.angle_alpha   90.00
_cell.angle_beta   90.00
_cell.angle_gamma   90.00
#
_symmetry.space_group_name_H-M   'P 1'
#
loop_
_entity.id
_entity.type
_entity.pdbx_description
1 polymer ?
#
loop_
_entity_poly.entity_id
_entity_poly.type
_entity_poly.pdbx_seq_one_letter_code
_entity_poly.pdbx_strand_id
1 'polypeptide(L)'
;MAASFLKVSGTKIVDGDGKEVILRGAGLGGWMTMENFISGYPGCEFQIREALAEVLGEKKAAFFFDKFLEYFFGEEDAKFFKSLGLNCIRIAINYRHFEDDTNPRVLKTEGFKHLDRAIAACASHGIYTILDLHTCPGGQNGGWHCDSGVHLANFWMHKDFEDRVVWLWTELANHYKDNPWVAGYNPMNEPADSRHTRLVSFYDRVHGAVRSVDKHHILFLDGNTYATDFSHFPEDVATRWTNTAFAIHDYSVYGFPSAPDVYERTPEQLRRVKRSYSKKREWMDERGLCVWNGEWGPVYARTEYEGDETDAINERRYMVLKDQLDYYHGDRLSWSIWLYKDVGFQGMVYVSKSTPYMTLFKDFLAKKHKLAIDSWGADDTYVRQIYGPLVDLIKDNVADEKYLNRYPYPLWTIKERVNRVARANLLGEVFVPEWADHFKGMDEDQLDELAQSFKFENCLKRDGLNKVLTEHAQETAAFRN
;
A
#
# COMPACT_ATOMS: atom_id res chain seq x y z
N MET A 1 21.40 13.37 14.74
CA MET A 1 21.86 14.22 13.62
C MET A 1 20.66 15.01 13.15
N ALA A 2 20.83 16.28 12.78
CA ALA A 2 19.75 17.03 12.14
C ALA A 2 19.42 16.37 10.79
N ALA A 3 18.13 16.21 10.46
CA ALA A 3 17.75 15.78 9.12
C ALA A 3 18.11 16.85 8.09
N SER A 4 18.44 16.40 6.89
CA SER A 4 18.61 17.23 5.71
C SER A 4 17.61 16.80 4.66
N PHE A 5 17.11 17.74 3.86
CA PHE A 5 16.32 17.40 2.68
C PHE A 5 17.08 16.41 1.80
N LEU A 6 16.39 15.34 1.42
CA LEU A 6 16.90 14.37 0.46
C LEU A 6 16.69 14.89 -0.97
N LYS A 7 17.60 14.53 -1.86
CA LYS A 7 17.49 14.85 -3.28
C LYS A 7 17.93 13.69 -4.16
N VAL A 8 17.42 13.67 -5.39
CA VAL A 8 17.87 12.75 -6.42
C VAL A 8 19.13 13.29 -7.09
N SER A 9 20.14 12.43 -7.24
CA SER A 9 21.39 12.68 -7.94
C SER A 9 21.71 11.50 -8.85
N GLY A 10 21.39 11.63 -10.14
CA GLY A 10 21.46 10.52 -11.10
C GLY A 10 20.55 9.38 -10.67
N THR A 11 21.13 8.19 -10.44
CA THR A 11 20.41 6.99 -10.00
C THR A 11 20.25 6.88 -8.48
N LYS A 12 20.70 7.89 -7.70
CA LYS A 12 20.82 7.81 -6.24
C LYS A 12 19.94 8.83 -5.53
N ILE A 13 19.54 8.49 -4.31
CA ILE A 13 19.06 9.45 -3.32
C ILE A 13 20.24 9.86 -2.44
N VAL A 14 20.42 11.16 -2.22
CA VAL A 14 21.51 11.70 -1.39
C VAL A 14 20.99 12.71 -0.36
N ASP A 15 21.72 12.87 0.73
CA ASP A 15 21.46 13.87 1.76
C ASP A 15 22.00 15.27 1.37
N GLY A 16 21.89 16.22 2.30
CA GLY A 16 22.34 17.60 2.11
C GLY A 16 23.84 17.73 1.81
N ASP A 17 24.65 16.79 2.30
CA ASP A 17 26.10 16.72 2.09
C ASP A 17 26.47 15.93 0.82
N GLY A 18 25.48 15.41 0.09
CA GLY A 18 25.67 14.61 -1.12
C GLY A 18 26.04 13.15 -0.85
N LYS A 19 25.91 12.68 0.40
CA LYS A 19 26.13 11.27 0.75
C LYS A 19 24.89 10.46 0.43
N GLU A 20 25.11 9.28 -0.16
CA GLU A 20 24.03 8.39 -0.56
C GLU A 20 23.22 7.86 0.63
N VAL A 21 21.90 7.92 0.49
CA VAL A 21 20.91 7.41 1.44
C VAL A 21 20.13 6.30 0.77
N ILE A 22 20.16 5.11 1.37
CA ILE A 22 19.28 4.00 0.98
C ILE A 22 18.11 3.99 1.95
N LEU A 23 16.91 4.26 1.45
CA LEU A 23 15.69 4.20 2.24
C LEU A 23 15.27 2.73 2.36
N ARG A 24 15.17 2.25 3.60
CA ARG A 24 14.72 0.91 3.96
C ARG A 24 13.47 1.09 4.78
N GLY A 25 12.33 0.85 4.14
CA GLY A 25 11.05 1.31 4.63
C GLY A 25 10.01 0.24 4.80
N ALA A 26 8.91 0.64 5.43
CA ALA A 26 7.65 -0.09 5.41
C ALA A 26 6.49 0.85 5.07
N GLY A 27 5.48 0.31 4.39
CA GLY A 27 4.21 0.99 4.19
C GLY A 27 3.41 1.04 5.48
N LEU A 28 2.87 2.22 5.81
CA LEU A 28 1.87 2.41 6.85
C LEU A 28 0.47 2.42 6.21
N GLY A 29 0.14 1.28 5.60
CA GLY A 29 -1.23 0.96 5.17
C GLY A 29 -2.11 0.52 6.34
N GLY A 30 -3.43 0.49 6.13
CA GLY A 30 -4.40 0.13 7.17
C GLY A 30 -4.72 1.25 8.16
N TRP A 31 -4.14 2.43 7.97
CA TRP A 31 -4.21 3.55 8.90
C TRP A 31 -5.02 4.72 8.33
N MET A 32 -4.35 5.74 7.75
CA MET A 32 -5.00 6.85 7.03
C MET A 32 -5.43 6.48 5.60
N THR A 33 -5.09 5.29 5.15
CA THR A 33 -5.82 4.56 4.11
C THR A 33 -6.01 3.16 4.63
N MET A 34 -7.25 2.79 4.89
CA MET A 34 -7.55 1.47 5.43
C MET A 34 -7.71 0.48 4.28
N GLU A 35 -7.26 -0.76 4.46
CA GLU A 35 -7.53 -1.85 3.51
C GLU A 35 -8.14 -3.06 4.21
N ASN A 36 -9.02 -3.74 3.49
CA ASN A 36 -9.85 -4.82 4.01
C ASN A 36 -9.03 -5.98 4.62
N PHE A 37 -7.93 -6.40 4.01
CA PHE A 37 -7.09 -7.47 4.53
C PHE A 37 -6.20 -7.02 5.69
N ILE A 38 -5.94 -5.71 5.83
CA ILE A 38 -5.06 -5.14 6.86
C ILE A 38 -5.79 -5.02 8.19
N SER A 39 -7.01 -4.48 8.16
CA SER A 39 -7.80 -4.20 9.36
C SER A 39 -8.97 -5.17 9.53
N GLY A 40 -9.23 -6.05 8.56
CA GLY A 40 -10.16 -7.17 8.69
C GLY A 40 -11.61 -6.91 8.22
N TYR A 41 -11.94 -5.67 7.87
CA TYR A 41 -13.28 -5.28 7.39
C TYR A 41 -13.53 -5.71 5.92
N PRO A 42 -14.77 -5.84 5.42
CA PRO A 42 -15.07 -6.18 4.02
C PRO A 42 -15.27 -4.94 3.13
N GLY A 43 -15.10 -5.06 1.80
CA GLY A 43 -15.35 -3.95 0.88
C GLY A 43 -14.27 -2.86 0.91
N CYS A 44 -14.70 -1.59 0.84
CA CYS A 44 -13.84 -0.40 0.82
C CYS A 44 -13.96 0.44 2.11
N GLU A 45 -12.99 1.32 2.35
CA GLU A 45 -12.91 2.15 3.56
C GLU A 45 -14.13 3.09 3.68
N PHE A 46 -14.57 3.74 2.60
CA PHE A 46 -15.73 4.64 2.68
C PHE A 46 -16.99 3.90 3.15
N GLN A 47 -17.20 2.67 2.67
CA GLN A 47 -18.38 1.86 3.01
C GLN A 47 -18.43 1.53 4.50
N ILE A 48 -17.29 1.17 5.09
CA ILE A 48 -17.26 0.83 6.52
C ILE A 48 -17.35 2.06 7.41
N ARG A 49 -16.87 3.22 6.96
CA ARG A 49 -17.02 4.48 7.70
C ARG A 49 -18.50 4.90 7.73
N GLU A 50 -19.18 4.82 6.59
CA GLU A 50 -20.62 5.08 6.46
C GLU A 50 -21.45 4.11 7.30
N ALA A 51 -21.24 2.79 7.13
CA ALA A 51 -22.02 1.79 7.87
C ALA A 51 -21.81 1.87 9.39
N LEU A 52 -20.59 2.20 9.84
CA LEU A 52 -20.33 2.40 11.27
C LEU A 52 -21.05 3.65 11.81
N ALA A 53 -21.10 4.74 11.03
CA ALA A 53 -21.86 5.93 11.38
C ALA A 53 -23.37 5.66 11.42
N GLU A 54 -23.90 4.82 10.54
CA GLU A 54 -25.31 4.38 10.58
C GLU A 54 -25.64 3.58 11.85
N VAL A 55 -24.75 2.67 12.26
CA VAL A 55 -24.97 1.79 13.42
C VAL A 55 -24.76 2.49 14.76
N LEU A 56 -23.71 3.33 14.87
CA LEU A 56 -23.30 3.97 16.13
C LEU A 56 -23.78 5.42 16.26
N GLY A 57 -24.12 6.08 15.15
CA GLY A 57 -24.21 7.52 15.04
C GLY A 57 -22.85 8.20 14.79
N GLU A 58 -22.88 9.31 14.05
CA GLU A 58 -21.70 10.08 13.60
C GLU A 58 -20.65 10.33 14.69
N LYS A 59 -21.08 10.78 15.88
CA LYS A 59 -20.16 11.13 16.97
C LYS A 59 -19.31 9.93 17.42
N LYS A 60 -19.95 8.77 17.62
CA LYS A 60 -19.27 7.57 18.13
C LYS A 60 -18.40 6.92 17.06
N ALA A 61 -18.85 6.91 15.81
CA ALA A 61 -18.03 6.45 14.68
C ALA A 61 -16.77 7.33 14.52
N ALA A 62 -16.92 8.65 14.55
CA ALA A 62 -15.79 9.59 14.51
C ALA A 62 -14.84 9.39 15.70
N PHE A 63 -15.37 9.20 16.92
CA PHE A 63 -14.57 8.89 18.10
C PHE A 63 -13.76 7.59 17.93
N PHE A 64 -14.39 6.50 17.48
CA PHE A 64 -13.70 5.23 17.25
C PHE A 64 -12.56 5.39 16.24
N PHE A 65 -12.79 6.04 15.09
CA PHE A 65 -11.74 6.22 14.09
C PHE A 65 -10.64 7.17 14.54
N ASP A 66 -10.94 8.22 15.31
CA ASP A 66 -9.91 9.09 15.92
C ASP A 66 -9.00 8.28 16.84
N LYS A 67 -9.58 7.42 17.68
CA LYS A 67 -8.84 6.51 18.58
C LYS A 67 -8.09 5.41 17.84
N PHE A 68 -8.69 4.83 16.80
CA PHE A 68 -8.02 3.86 15.95
C PHE A 68 -6.78 4.47 15.30
N LEU A 69 -6.92 5.64 14.66
CA LEU A 69 -5.79 6.36 14.10
C LEU A 69 -4.79 6.74 15.20
N GLU A 70 -5.27 7.05 16.41
CA GLU A 70 -4.41 7.39 17.52
C GLU A 70 -3.49 6.23 17.90
N TYR A 71 -4.04 5.04 18.07
CA TYR A 71 -3.34 3.89 18.63
C TYR A 71 -2.62 3.02 17.59
N PHE A 72 -2.99 3.09 16.31
CA PHE A 72 -2.40 2.27 15.26
C PHE A 72 -0.91 2.55 15.01
N PHE A 73 -0.45 3.79 15.17
CA PHE A 73 0.96 4.14 15.03
C PHE A 73 1.35 5.29 15.95
N GLY A 74 2.32 5.03 16.84
CA GLY A 74 2.86 6.01 17.78
C GLY A 74 4.36 5.87 18.05
N GLU A 75 4.81 6.42 19.18
CA GLU A 75 6.23 6.52 19.54
C GLU A 75 6.92 5.15 19.67
N GLU A 76 6.26 4.17 20.33
CA GLU A 76 6.85 2.84 20.50
C GLU A 76 6.91 2.06 19.17
N ASP A 77 6.01 2.34 18.22
CA ASP A 77 6.09 1.80 16.87
C ASP A 77 7.32 2.33 16.13
N ALA A 78 7.53 3.65 16.13
CA ALA A 78 8.69 4.29 15.52
C ALA A 78 10.01 3.79 16.14
N LYS A 79 10.05 3.68 17.47
CA LYS A 79 11.20 3.14 18.21
C LYS A 79 11.50 1.68 17.85
N PHE A 80 10.47 0.83 17.76
CA PHE A 80 10.64 -0.56 17.32
C PHE A 80 11.17 -0.62 15.89
N PHE A 81 10.57 0.14 14.97
CA PHE A 81 11.01 0.20 13.58
C PHE A 81 12.48 0.63 13.46
N LYS A 82 12.89 1.64 14.25
CA LYS A 82 14.29 2.08 14.32
C LYS A 82 15.22 1.00 14.84
N SER A 83 14.78 0.21 15.82
CA SER A 83 15.58 -0.88 16.41
C SER A 83 15.96 -1.98 15.41
N LEU A 84 15.20 -2.12 14.31
CA LEU A 84 15.48 -3.03 13.21
C LEU A 84 16.51 -2.47 12.20
N GLY A 85 17.00 -1.24 12.39
CA GLY A 85 17.93 -0.58 11.47
C GLY A 85 17.27 0.03 10.23
N LEU A 86 15.94 0.14 10.22
CA LEU A 86 15.14 0.73 9.15
C LEU A 86 15.02 2.26 9.35
N ASN A 87 14.71 2.99 8.28
CA ASN A 87 14.87 4.45 8.27
C ASN A 87 13.83 5.23 7.45
N CYS A 88 12.79 4.58 6.92
CA CYS A 88 11.73 5.26 6.18
C CYS A 88 10.34 4.65 6.45
N ILE A 89 9.30 5.48 6.58
CA ILE A 89 7.90 5.01 6.58
C ILE A 89 7.16 5.65 5.42
N ARG A 90 6.60 4.83 4.51
CA ARG A 90 5.72 5.31 3.44
C ARG A 90 4.31 5.38 3.99
N ILE A 91 3.77 6.58 4.19
CA ILE A 91 2.44 6.79 4.78
C ILE A 91 1.40 6.89 3.66
N ALA A 92 0.58 5.85 3.52
CA ALA A 92 -0.57 5.88 2.63
C ALA A 92 -1.69 6.74 3.23
N ILE A 93 -2.12 7.75 2.48
CA ILE A 93 -3.16 8.69 2.88
C ILE A 93 -4.33 8.70 1.88
N ASN A 94 -5.54 8.70 2.44
CA ASN A 94 -6.78 8.78 1.69
C ASN A 94 -7.16 10.25 1.52
N TYR A 95 -7.46 10.71 0.29
CA TYR A 95 -7.78 12.12 0.04
C TYR A 95 -8.96 12.62 0.88
N ARG A 96 -9.87 11.71 1.30
CA ARG A 96 -11.06 12.02 2.12
C ARG A 96 -10.75 12.53 3.54
N HIS A 97 -9.50 12.38 3.99
CA HIS A 97 -9.03 13.02 5.21
C HIS A 97 -8.85 14.54 5.05
N PHE A 98 -8.66 15.03 3.82
CA PHE A 98 -8.29 16.42 3.52
C PHE A 98 -9.33 17.19 2.72
N GLU A 99 -10.29 16.50 2.11
CA GLU A 99 -11.35 17.08 1.27
C GLU A 99 -12.59 16.15 1.30
N ASP A 100 -13.78 16.66 1.00
CA ASP A 100 -14.98 15.86 0.81
C ASP A 100 -15.46 15.91 -0.65
N ASP A 101 -16.03 14.82 -1.15
CA ASP A 101 -16.60 14.78 -2.51
C ASP A 101 -17.80 15.73 -2.69
N THR A 102 -18.52 16.01 -1.61
CA THR A 102 -19.67 16.93 -1.59
C THR A 102 -19.26 18.39 -1.35
N ASN A 103 -18.00 18.64 -0.98
CA ASN A 103 -17.46 19.97 -0.73
C ASN A 103 -16.03 20.09 -1.29
N PRO A 104 -15.88 19.96 -2.63
CA PRO A 104 -14.56 19.87 -3.24
C PRO A 104 -13.78 21.18 -3.09
N ARG A 105 -12.47 21.05 -2.92
CA ARG A 105 -11.47 22.10 -2.74
C ARG A 105 -11.65 22.92 -1.46
N VAL A 106 -12.24 22.30 -0.43
CA VAL A 106 -12.27 22.83 0.92
C VAL A 106 -11.39 21.95 1.79
N LEU A 107 -10.28 22.53 2.26
CA LEU A 107 -9.28 21.82 3.03
C LEU A 107 -9.80 21.50 4.45
N LYS A 108 -9.76 20.22 4.79
CA LYS A 108 -10.02 19.69 6.12
C LYS A 108 -8.73 19.67 6.94
N THR A 109 -8.51 20.73 7.71
CA THR A 109 -7.28 20.89 8.50
C THR A 109 -7.10 19.79 9.56
N GLU A 110 -8.19 19.16 10.00
CA GLU A 110 -8.17 18.02 10.91
C GLU A 110 -7.46 16.79 10.33
N GLY A 111 -7.37 16.66 9.00
CA GLY A 111 -6.63 15.59 8.32
C GLY A 111 -5.15 15.57 8.69
N PHE A 112 -4.57 16.72 9.07
CA PHE A 112 -3.17 16.81 9.48
C PHE A 112 -2.91 16.31 10.90
N LYS A 113 -3.92 16.23 11.78
CA LYS A 113 -3.75 15.92 13.21
C LYS A 113 -2.91 14.66 13.44
N HIS A 114 -3.35 13.54 12.86
CA HIS A 114 -2.69 12.25 13.06
C HIS A 114 -1.44 12.12 12.20
N LEU A 115 -1.47 12.67 10.98
CA LEU A 115 -0.34 12.65 10.06
C LEU A 115 0.89 13.36 10.65
N ASP A 116 0.71 14.60 11.15
CA ASP A 116 1.78 15.39 11.77
C ASP A 116 2.36 14.68 12.99
N ARG A 117 1.49 14.05 13.81
CA ARG A 117 1.92 13.27 14.97
C ARG A 117 2.78 12.07 14.57
N ALA A 118 2.38 11.30 13.55
CA ALA A 118 3.17 10.15 13.10
C ALA A 118 4.50 10.58 12.47
N ILE A 119 4.51 11.67 11.72
CA ILE A 119 5.75 12.26 11.17
C ILE A 119 6.67 12.72 12.32
N ALA A 120 6.13 13.35 13.36
CA ALA A 120 6.90 13.77 14.52
C ALA A 120 7.50 12.58 15.30
N ALA A 121 6.73 11.49 15.48
CA ALA A 121 7.24 10.24 16.08
C ALA A 121 8.32 9.59 15.20
N CYS A 122 8.19 9.60 13.87
CA CYS A 122 9.26 9.12 12.99
C CYS A 122 10.52 10.01 13.11
N ALA A 123 10.33 11.33 13.12
CA ALA A 123 11.41 12.32 13.22
C ALA A 123 12.22 12.18 14.52
N SER A 124 11.57 11.94 15.67
CA SER A 124 12.25 11.76 16.97
C SER A 124 13.21 10.55 16.98
N HIS A 125 12.94 9.54 16.14
CA HIS A 125 13.76 8.32 15.99
C HIS A 125 14.67 8.33 14.75
N GLY A 126 14.70 9.45 14.03
CA GLY A 126 15.51 9.59 12.82
C GLY A 126 15.05 8.65 11.70
N ILE A 127 13.74 8.64 11.45
CA ILE A 127 13.05 7.92 10.38
C ILE A 127 12.44 8.97 9.45
N TYR A 128 12.75 8.88 8.16
CA TYR A 128 12.10 9.70 7.14
C TYR A 128 10.67 9.21 6.86
N THR A 129 9.82 10.09 6.33
CA THR A 129 8.50 9.72 5.83
C THR A 129 8.36 10.03 4.35
N ILE A 130 7.61 9.21 3.62
CA ILE A 130 7.15 9.51 2.25
C ILE A 130 5.63 9.60 2.33
N LEU A 131 5.05 10.72 1.88
CA LEU A 131 3.60 10.90 1.87
C LEU A 131 3.06 10.38 0.55
N ASP A 132 2.19 9.39 0.60
CA ASP A 132 1.64 8.72 -0.56
C ASP A 132 0.14 8.94 -0.67
N LEU A 133 -0.29 9.67 -1.71
CA LEU A 133 -1.71 9.82 -1.98
C LEU A 133 -2.25 8.54 -2.60
N HIS A 134 -2.77 7.69 -1.71
CA HIS A 134 -3.09 6.31 -2.00
C HIS A 134 -4.47 6.14 -2.66
N THR A 135 -5.36 7.11 -2.44
CA THR A 135 -6.69 7.19 -3.04
C THR A 135 -6.87 8.53 -3.75
N CYS A 136 -7.65 8.54 -4.83
CA CYS A 136 -8.00 9.76 -5.57
C CYS A 136 -9.50 9.80 -5.83
N PRO A 137 -10.11 10.98 -6.03
CA PRO A 137 -11.52 11.08 -6.39
C PRO A 137 -11.88 10.20 -7.59
N GLY A 138 -12.89 9.36 -7.43
CA GLY A 138 -13.33 8.40 -8.45
C GLY A 138 -12.42 7.18 -8.67
N GLY A 139 -11.31 7.04 -7.93
CA GLY A 139 -10.36 5.93 -8.06
C GLY A 139 -9.44 6.05 -9.28
N GLN A 140 -8.13 6.12 -9.02
CA GLN A 140 -7.07 6.15 -10.04
C GLN A 140 -6.80 4.77 -10.68
N ASN A 141 -7.34 3.73 -10.07
CA ASN A 141 -7.34 2.36 -10.56
C ASN A 141 -8.67 1.68 -10.18
N GLY A 142 -8.82 0.38 -10.45
CA GLY A 142 -10.06 -0.35 -10.10
C GLY A 142 -9.93 -1.27 -8.87
N GLY A 143 -8.88 -1.10 -8.06
CA GLY A 143 -8.63 -1.90 -6.86
C GLY A 143 -9.46 -1.44 -5.66
N TRP A 144 -9.55 -2.26 -4.60
CA TRP A 144 -10.22 -1.85 -3.36
C TRP A 144 -9.45 -0.72 -2.66
N HIS A 145 -8.12 -0.73 -2.77
CA HIS A 145 -7.20 0.22 -2.12
C HIS A 145 -7.28 1.65 -2.68
N CYS A 146 -7.97 1.88 -3.81
CA CYS A 146 -8.26 3.24 -4.28
C CYS A 146 -9.56 3.82 -3.68
N ASP A 147 -10.28 3.03 -2.86
CA ASP A 147 -11.45 3.43 -2.09
C ASP A 147 -12.62 4.01 -2.94
N SER A 148 -12.82 3.48 -4.16
CA SER A 148 -13.89 3.94 -5.07
C SER A 148 -15.15 3.08 -5.04
N GLY A 149 -15.08 1.85 -4.51
CA GLY A 149 -16.18 0.88 -4.53
C GLY A 149 -16.50 0.29 -5.91
N VAL A 150 -15.82 0.76 -6.96
CA VAL A 150 -16.09 0.37 -8.34
C VAL A 150 -14.82 -0.13 -9.02
N HIS A 151 -14.99 -1.08 -9.95
CA HIS A 151 -13.88 -1.68 -10.70
C HIS A 151 -13.36 -0.79 -11.85
N LEU A 152 -13.87 0.43 -11.98
CA LEU A 152 -13.53 1.40 -13.03
C LEU A 152 -12.69 2.52 -12.42
N ALA A 153 -11.65 2.92 -13.13
CA ALA A 153 -10.78 4.03 -12.74
C ALA A 153 -11.39 5.37 -13.21
N ASN A 154 -12.42 5.87 -12.51
CA ASN A 154 -13.17 7.06 -12.95
C ASN A 154 -12.34 8.35 -12.83
N PHE A 155 -11.26 8.36 -12.04
CA PHE A 155 -10.32 9.49 -11.98
C PHE A 155 -9.93 10.00 -13.38
N TRP A 156 -9.62 9.09 -14.30
CA TRP A 156 -9.17 9.44 -15.66
C TRP A 156 -10.29 9.93 -16.58
N MET A 157 -11.56 9.76 -16.20
CA MET A 157 -12.73 10.14 -17.00
C MET A 157 -13.22 11.55 -16.68
N HIS A 158 -12.85 12.10 -15.52
CA HIS A 158 -13.36 13.37 -15.03
C HIS A 158 -12.20 14.33 -14.74
N LYS A 159 -12.07 15.36 -15.59
CA LYS A 159 -11.06 16.41 -15.44
C LYS A 159 -11.08 17.07 -14.05
N ASP A 160 -12.26 17.22 -13.46
CA ASP A 160 -12.41 17.79 -12.12
C ASP A 160 -11.70 16.95 -11.05
N PHE A 161 -11.70 15.61 -11.17
CA PHE A 161 -11.02 14.73 -10.22
C PHE A 161 -9.50 14.92 -10.26
N GLU A 162 -8.91 15.09 -11.45
CA GLU A 162 -7.50 15.48 -11.58
C GLU A 162 -7.23 16.86 -10.97
N ASP A 163 -8.12 17.81 -11.18
CA ASP A 163 -7.98 19.19 -10.69
C ASP A 163 -8.02 19.26 -9.17
N ARG A 164 -8.84 18.42 -8.54
CA ARG A 164 -8.91 18.28 -7.07
C ARG A 164 -7.61 17.71 -6.51
N VAL A 165 -7.03 16.68 -7.14
CA VAL A 165 -5.75 16.13 -6.67
C VAL A 165 -4.59 17.11 -6.86
N VAL A 166 -4.54 17.85 -7.97
CA VAL A 166 -3.52 18.89 -8.18
C VAL A 166 -3.64 20.01 -7.13
N TRP A 167 -4.88 20.42 -6.81
CA TRP A 167 -5.14 21.36 -5.71
C TRP A 167 -4.66 20.79 -4.37
N LEU A 168 -5.08 19.56 -4.02
CA LEU A 168 -4.71 18.93 -2.76
C LEU A 168 -3.18 18.78 -2.60
N TRP A 169 -2.46 18.41 -3.66
CA TRP A 169 -1.00 18.36 -3.61
C TRP A 169 -0.35 19.72 -3.37
N THR A 170 -0.97 20.81 -3.82
CA THR A 170 -0.49 22.16 -3.50
C THR A 170 -0.64 22.45 -2.01
N GLU A 171 -1.77 22.07 -1.40
CA GLU A 171 -2.02 22.25 0.03
C GLU A 171 -1.08 21.38 0.89
N LEU A 172 -0.95 20.09 0.57
CA LEU A 172 -0.06 19.15 1.26
C LEU A 172 1.40 19.61 1.17
N ALA A 173 1.86 19.99 -0.04
CA ALA A 173 3.23 20.48 -0.21
C ALA A 173 3.47 21.78 0.54
N ASN A 174 2.52 22.71 0.54
CA ASN A 174 2.66 23.96 1.28
C ASN A 174 2.75 23.75 2.81
N HIS A 175 2.04 22.76 3.36
CA HIS A 175 2.11 22.39 4.78
C HIS A 175 3.46 21.73 5.14
N TYR A 176 4.02 20.89 4.27
CA TYR A 176 5.21 20.08 4.58
C TYR A 176 6.54 20.60 4.01
N LYS A 177 6.56 21.63 3.15
CA LYS A 177 7.76 22.11 2.43
C LYS A 177 9.00 22.38 3.30
N ASP A 178 8.80 22.74 4.57
CA ASP A 178 9.87 23.11 5.50
C ASP A 178 10.29 21.95 6.43
N ASN A 179 9.69 20.75 6.29
CA ASN A 179 9.96 19.61 7.15
C ASN A 179 10.91 18.58 6.48
N PRO A 180 12.22 18.58 6.80
CA PRO A 180 13.18 17.69 6.16
C PRO A 180 13.03 16.21 6.54
N TRP A 181 12.20 15.87 7.55
CA TRP A 181 11.88 14.48 7.86
C TRP A 181 10.87 13.88 6.89
N VAL A 182 10.18 14.71 6.09
CA VAL A 182 9.52 14.23 4.89
C VAL A 182 10.60 14.08 3.81
N ALA A 183 10.86 12.85 3.35
CA ALA A 183 11.78 12.59 2.25
C ALA A 183 11.20 13.02 0.89
N GLY A 184 9.88 12.93 0.77
CA GLY A 184 9.19 13.38 -0.43
C GLY A 184 7.74 12.94 -0.50
N TYR A 185 7.19 13.13 -1.70
CA TYR A 185 5.78 12.92 -2.02
C TYR A 185 5.68 11.85 -3.10
N ASN A 186 4.80 10.88 -2.91
CA ASN A 186 4.39 9.90 -3.90
C ASN A 186 3.00 10.33 -4.41
N PRO A 187 2.91 11.03 -5.57
CA PRO A 187 1.70 11.76 -5.91
C PRO A 187 0.45 10.94 -6.17
N MET A 188 0.62 9.67 -6.52
CA MET A 188 -0.48 8.79 -6.88
C MET A 188 0.01 7.35 -6.81
N ASN A 189 -0.61 6.57 -5.93
CA ASN A 189 -0.37 5.14 -5.84
C ASN A 189 -1.00 4.38 -7.01
N GLU A 190 -0.23 3.51 -7.66
CA GLU A 190 -0.68 2.50 -8.62
C GLU A 190 -1.70 3.01 -9.67
N PRO A 191 -1.38 4.05 -10.46
CA PRO A 191 -2.27 4.51 -11.50
C PRO A 191 -2.54 3.41 -12.53
N ALA A 192 -3.77 3.33 -13.03
CA ALA A 192 -4.15 2.41 -14.09
C ALA A 192 -4.94 3.14 -15.20
N ASP A 193 -4.24 4.01 -15.93
CA ASP A 193 -4.77 4.72 -17.09
C ASP A 193 -4.74 3.83 -18.34
N SER A 194 -5.91 3.44 -18.86
CA SER A 194 -6.04 2.65 -20.09
C SER A 194 -5.59 3.37 -21.38
N ARG A 195 -5.36 4.69 -21.32
CA ARG A 195 -4.80 5.49 -22.42
C ARG A 195 -3.29 5.71 -22.26
N HIS A 196 -2.72 5.35 -21.11
CA HIS A 196 -1.32 5.55 -20.68
C HIS A 196 -0.82 7.00 -20.63
N THR A 197 -1.24 7.87 -21.55
CA THR A 197 -0.72 9.24 -21.70
C THR A 197 -1.37 10.28 -20.77
N ARG A 198 -2.52 9.97 -20.15
CA ARG A 198 -3.16 10.93 -19.22
C ARG A 198 -2.36 11.03 -17.93
N LEU A 199 -1.73 9.93 -17.50
CA LEU A 199 -0.83 9.93 -16.34
C LEU A 199 0.33 10.92 -16.51
N VAL A 200 0.99 10.92 -17.67
CA VAL A 200 2.10 11.85 -17.96
C VAL A 200 1.63 13.30 -17.90
N SER A 201 0.50 13.61 -18.54
CA SER A 201 -0.10 14.96 -18.52
C SER A 201 -0.47 15.38 -17.09
N PHE A 202 -0.97 14.44 -16.28
CA PHE A 202 -1.28 14.68 -14.88
C PHE A 202 -0.01 14.96 -14.05
N TYR A 203 1.06 14.20 -14.24
CA TYR A 203 2.33 14.44 -13.55
C TYR A 203 2.99 15.77 -13.91
N ASP A 204 2.84 16.28 -15.14
CA ASP A 204 3.26 17.66 -15.47
C ASP A 204 2.57 18.69 -14.58
N ARG A 205 1.27 18.51 -14.37
CA ARG A 205 0.44 19.44 -13.61
C ARG A 205 0.76 19.36 -12.12
N VAL A 206 0.89 18.15 -11.57
CA VAL A 206 1.29 17.94 -10.18
C VAL A 206 2.69 18.47 -9.92
N HIS A 207 3.66 18.16 -10.79
CA HIS A 207 5.03 18.66 -10.65
C HIS A 207 5.05 20.19 -10.64
N GLY A 208 4.38 20.83 -11.60
CA GLY A 208 4.28 22.28 -11.65
C GLY A 208 3.64 22.88 -10.40
N ALA A 209 2.56 22.27 -9.90
CA ALA A 209 1.83 22.72 -8.72
C ALA A 209 2.68 22.59 -7.45
N VAL A 210 3.24 21.40 -7.17
CA VAL A 210 4.13 21.19 -6.02
C VAL A 210 5.34 22.11 -6.09
N ARG A 211 6.01 22.17 -7.25
CA ARG A 211 7.18 23.03 -7.42
C ARG A 211 6.85 24.51 -7.31
N SER A 212 5.60 24.94 -7.43
CA SER A 212 5.25 26.35 -7.19
C SER A 212 5.41 26.77 -5.72
N VAL A 213 5.27 25.83 -4.78
CA VAL A 213 5.33 26.08 -3.33
C VAL A 213 6.50 25.37 -2.62
N ASP A 214 7.03 24.30 -3.21
CA ASP A 214 8.06 23.44 -2.62
C ASP A 214 9.15 23.04 -3.63
N LYS A 215 10.38 23.50 -3.36
CA LYS A 215 11.56 23.26 -4.21
C LYS A 215 12.43 22.09 -3.74
N HIS A 216 12.14 21.49 -2.58
CA HIS A 216 13.06 20.61 -1.87
C HIS A 216 12.68 19.13 -1.95
N HIS A 217 11.42 18.78 -1.76
CA HIS A 217 11.01 17.39 -1.63
C HIS A 217 11.09 16.59 -2.93
N ILE A 218 11.49 15.32 -2.84
CA ILE A 218 11.52 14.39 -3.97
C ILE A 218 10.08 14.07 -4.40
N LEU A 219 9.83 13.98 -5.70
CA LEU A 219 8.61 13.33 -6.21
C LEU A 219 8.93 11.87 -6.56
N PHE A 220 8.21 10.93 -5.95
CA PHE A 220 8.25 9.51 -6.25
C PHE A 220 7.08 9.17 -7.19
N LEU A 221 7.36 9.08 -8.49
CA LEU A 221 6.32 8.91 -9.52
C LEU A 221 6.13 7.43 -9.88
N ASP A 222 4.96 6.88 -9.58
CA ASP A 222 4.58 5.52 -9.97
C ASP A 222 4.51 5.36 -11.49
N GLY A 223 4.90 4.17 -11.96
CA GLY A 223 4.57 3.73 -13.30
C GLY A 223 3.06 3.55 -13.48
N ASN A 224 2.60 3.57 -14.73
CA ASN A 224 1.23 3.18 -15.04
C ASN A 224 1.02 1.66 -14.78
N THR A 225 -0.22 1.21 -14.92
CA THR A 225 -0.59 -0.21 -14.83
C THR A 225 -0.12 -0.80 -13.49
N TYR A 226 -0.53 -0.18 -12.38
CA TYR A 226 -0.14 -0.60 -11.02
C TYR A 226 1.38 -0.55 -10.80
N ALA A 227 2.03 0.57 -11.15
CA ALA A 227 3.47 0.77 -10.98
C ALA A 227 4.37 -0.25 -11.72
N THR A 228 3.90 -0.77 -12.86
CA THR A 228 4.66 -1.75 -13.66
C THR A 228 4.98 -1.33 -15.09
N ASP A 229 4.41 -0.24 -15.61
CA ASP A 229 4.57 0.20 -16.99
C ASP A 229 5.02 1.66 -17.12
N PHE A 230 6.20 1.85 -17.70
CA PHE A 230 6.78 3.16 -18.04
C PHE A 230 6.90 3.38 -19.55
N SER A 231 6.43 2.45 -20.38
CA SER A 231 6.66 2.44 -21.84
C SER A 231 6.14 3.67 -22.59
N HIS A 232 5.22 4.43 -21.99
CA HIS A 232 4.62 5.64 -22.57
C HIS A 232 5.11 6.94 -21.93
N PHE A 233 6.06 6.86 -21.00
CA PHE A 233 6.71 8.04 -20.43
C PHE A 233 7.62 8.68 -21.49
N PRO A 234 7.71 10.01 -21.56
CA PRO A 234 8.45 10.69 -22.62
C PRO A 234 9.97 10.59 -22.42
N GLU A 235 10.74 10.65 -23.51
CA GLU A 235 12.21 10.53 -23.42
C GLU A 235 12.89 11.66 -22.63
N ASP A 236 12.23 12.81 -22.47
CA ASP A 236 12.76 13.97 -21.74
C ASP A 236 12.54 13.90 -20.21
N VAL A 237 12.05 12.78 -19.67
CA VAL A 237 11.70 12.59 -18.24
C VAL A 237 12.75 13.09 -17.25
N ALA A 238 14.03 12.88 -17.52
CA ALA A 238 15.13 13.26 -16.62
C ALA A 238 15.23 14.78 -16.42
N THR A 239 14.81 15.56 -17.42
CA THR A 239 14.79 17.02 -17.37
C THR A 239 13.39 17.60 -17.22
N ARG A 240 12.36 16.83 -17.56
CA ARG A 240 10.96 17.23 -17.46
C ARG A 240 10.51 17.45 -16.02
N TRP A 241 10.89 16.52 -15.14
CA TRP A 241 10.54 16.58 -13.72
C TRP A 241 11.79 16.61 -12.85
N THR A 242 12.09 17.77 -12.27
CA THR A 242 13.23 17.98 -11.38
C THR A 242 13.03 17.31 -10.02
N ASN A 243 14.12 16.71 -9.50
CA ASN A 243 14.18 16.05 -8.19
C ASN A 243 13.11 14.95 -8.06
N THR A 244 13.18 13.97 -8.97
CA THR A 244 12.19 12.92 -9.14
C THR A 244 12.84 11.54 -9.16
N ALA A 245 12.24 10.60 -8.43
CA ALA A 245 12.51 9.18 -8.50
C ALA A 245 11.28 8.47 -9.08
N PHE A 246 11.48 7.32 -9.72
CA PHE A 246 10.41 6.53 -10.32
C PHE A 246 10.11 5.30 -9.46
N ALA A 247 8.83 5.08 -9.17
CA ALA A 247 8.37 4.07 -8.24
C ALA A 247 7.88 2.81 -8.96
N ILE A 248 8.48 1.67 -8.63
CA ILE A 248 7.99 0.34 -9.03
C ILE A 248 7.35 -0.36 -7.84
N HIS A 249 6.42 -1.29 -8.11
CA HIS A 249 5.95 -2.26 -7.12
C HIS A 249 6.38 -3.68 -7.52
N ASP A 250 7.17 -4.36 -6.69
CA ASP A 250 7.75 -5.68 -7.00
C ASP A 250 7.19 -6.81 -6.15
N TYR A 251 5.92 -7.15 -6.39
CA TYR A 251 5.31 -8.35 -5.84
C TYR A 251 5.72 -9.61 -6.63
N SER A 252 6.30 -10.58 -5.92
CA SER A 252 6.63 -11.90 -6.48
C SER A 252 5.45 -12.85 -6.32
N VAL A 253 5.10 -13.60 -7.38
CA VAL A 253 4.03 -14.63 -7.31
C VAL A 253 4.31 -15.69 -6.24
N TYR A 254 5.60 -15.97 -5.97
CA TYR A 254 6.03 -16.88 -4.91
C TYR A 254 5.85 -16.31 -3.50
N GLY A 255 5.42 -15.05 -3.38
CA GLY A 255 5.00 -14.44 -2.12
C GLY A 255 3.53 -14.69 -1.75
N PHE A 256 2.73 -15.33 -2.63
CA PHE A 256 1.27 -15.46 -2.46
C PHE A 256 0.79 -16.92 -2.44
N PRO A 257 -0.43 -17.19 -1.90
CA PRO A 257 -1.02 -18.54 -1.89
C PRO A 257 -1.25 -19.11 -3.29
N SER A 258 -1.46 -18.24 -4.28
CA SER A 258 -1.64 -18.60 -5.69
C SER A 258 -0.34 -18.92 -6.44
N ALA A 259 0.77 -19.13 -5.72
CA ALA A 259 2.03 -19.54 -6.32
C ALA A 259 1.85 -20.79 -7.19
N PRO A 260 2.49 -20.86 -8.38
CA PRO A 260 2.28 -21.97 -9.31
C PRO A 260 2.84 -23.31 -8.81
N ASP A 261 3.83 -23.25 -7.89
CA ASP A 261 4.54 -24.38 -7.30
C ASP A 261 5.20 -23.95 -5.98
N VAL A 262 5.68 -24.92 -5.20
CA VAL A 262 6.42 -24.67 -3.95
C VAL A 262 7.74 -23.98 -4.26
N TYR A 263 8.05 -22.88 -3.57
CA TYR A 263 9.30 -22.16 -3.77
C TYR A 263 10.48 -22.88 -3.08
N GLU A 264 11.32 -23.53 -3.88
CA GLU A 264 12.50 -24.29 -3.46
C GLU A 264 13.82 -23.66 -3.92
N ARG A 265 13.76 -22.44 -4.49
CA ARG A 265 14.90 -21.72 -5.06
C ARG A 265 15.57 -22.50 -6.19
N THR A 266 14.79 -23.23 -6.99
CA THR A 266 15.34 -23.87 -8.20
C THR A 266 15.92 -22.80 -9.13
N PRO A 267 16.88 -23.14 -10.01
CA PRO A 267 17.43 -22.18 -10.96
C PRO A 267 16.36 -21.45 -11.79
N GLU A 268 15.27 -22.13 -12.13
CA GLU A 268 14.16 -21.52 -12.86
C GLU A 268 13.36 -20.52 -12.00
N GLN A 269 13.07 -20.87 -10.75
CA GLN A 269 12.37 -20.00 -9.82
C GLN A 269 13.19 -18.73 -9.53
N LEU A 270 14.49 -18.87 -9.27
CA LEU A 270 15.40 -17.73 -9.07
C LEU A 270 15.46 -16.83 -10.32
N ARG A 271 15.58 -17.43 -11.52
CA ARG A 271 15.51 -16.68 -12.78
C ARG A 271 14.19 -15.93 -12.93
N ARG A 272 13.07 -16.55 -12.57
CA ARG A 272 11.74 -15.94 -12.66
C ARG A 272 11.59 -14.75 -11.71
N VAL A 273 12.00 -14.88 -10.44
CA VAL A 273 11.97 -13.78 -9.46
C VAL A 273 12.86 -12.63 -9.96
N LYS A 274 14.10 -12.91 -10.36
CA LYS A 274 15.03 -11.90 -10.88
C LYS A 274 14.47 -11.21 -12.13
N ARG A 275 13.96 -11.97 -13.10
CA ARG A 275 13.43 -11.41 -14.35
C ARG A 275 12.20 -10.52 -14.10
N SER A 276 11.32 -10.91 -13.19
CA SER A 276 10.16 -10.10 -12.80
C SER A 276 10.58 -8.74 -12.27
N TYR A 277 11.60 -8.70 -11.41
CA TYR A 277 12.18 -7.48 -10.88
C TYR A 277 12.88 -6.64 -11.96
N SER A 278 13.83 -7.24 -12.70
CA SER A 278 14.60 -6.53 -13.73
C SER A 278 13.70 -5.91 -14.81
N LYS A 279 12.64 -6.59 -15.23
CA LYS A 279 11.71 -6.07 -16.24
C LYS A 279 11.00 -4.79 -15.78
N LYS A 280 10.64 -4.67 -14.50
CA LYS A 280 9.97 -3.46 -13.98
C LYS A 280 10.89 -2.24 -13.97
N ARG A 281 12.21 -2.48 -13.91
CA ARG A 281 13.23 -1.42 -13.85
C ARG A 281 13.87 -1.07 -15.18
N GLU A 282 13.83 -1.99 -16.15
CA GLU A 282 14.53 -1.92 -17.43
C GLU A 282 14.49 -0.53 -18.06
N TRP A 283 13.29 0.05 -18.19
CA TRP A 283 13.11 1.37 -18.79
C TRP A 283 13.85 2.50 -18.06
N MET A 284 13.87 2.47 -16.72
CA MET A 284 14.56 3.46 -15.88
C MET A 284 16.08 3.24 -15.90
N ASP A 285 16.51 1.98 -15.86
CA ASP A 285 17.93 1.62 -15.86
C ASP A 285 18.60 2.03 -17.19
N GLU A 286 17.94 1.80 -18.32
CA GLU A 286 18.39 2.27 -19.65
C GLU A 286 18.59 3.80 -19.73
N ARG A 287 17.84 4.55 -18.91
CA ARG A 287 17.83 6.02 -18.88
C ARG A 287 18.62 6.60 -17.70
N GLY A 288 19.25 5.77 -16.87
CA GLY A 288 20.02 6.22 -15.71
C GLY A 288 19.19 6.96 -14.66
N LEU A 289 17.92 6.57 -14.49
CA LEU A 289 16.98 7.23 -13.57
C LEU A 289 17.04 6.63 -12.17
N CYS A 290 16.75 7.44 -11.15
CA CYS A 290 16.62 6.96 -9.78
C CYS A 290 15.33 6.13 -9.63
N VAL A 291 15.48 4.90 -9.13
CA VAL A 291 14.37 3.99 -8.88
C VAL A 291 14.15 3.84 -7.38
N TRP A 292 12.89 3.77 -6.97
CA TRP A 292 12.45 3.38 -5.64
C TRP A 292 11.43 2.25 -5.77
N ASN A 293 11.53 1.23 -4.92
CA ASN A 293 10.51 0.19 -4.85
C ASN A 293 9.48 0.56 -3.78
N GLY A 294 8.34 1.09 -4.21
CA GLY A 294 7.30 1.61 -3.32
C GLY A 294 6.58 0.54 -2.51
N GLU A 295 6.48 -0.67 -3.07
CA GLU A 295 5.82 -1.81 -2.44
C GLU A 295 6.40 -3.14 -2.90
N TRP A 296 6.58 -4.05 -1.95
CA TRP A 296 6.92 -5.44 -2.20
C TRP A 296 6.66 -6.25 -0.93
N GLY A 297 6.83 -7.57 -1.02
CA GLY A 297 6.79 -8.48 0.13
C GLY A 297 5.79 -9.62 -0.06
N PRO A 298 5.93 -10.71 0.71
CA PRO A 298 5.00 -11.82 0.70
C PRO A 298 3.87 -11.64 1.72
N VAL A 299 2.81 -12.43 1.58
CA VAL A 299 1.81 -12.66 2.63
C VAL A 299 2.14 -13.95 3.38
N TYR A 300 1.71 -14.05 4.63
CA TYR A 300 2.08 -15.13 5.54
C TYR A 300 0.89 -16.01 5.89
N ALA A 301 1.16 -17.31 6.00
CA ALA A 301 0.25 -18.29 6.54
C ALA A 301 0.01 -18.05 8.04
N ARG A 302 -1.17 -18.43 8.51
CA ARG A 302 -1.66 -18.28 9.87
C ARG A 302 -2.24 -19.62 10.32
N THR A 303 -1.88 -20.06 11.53
CA THR A 303 -2.22 -21.40 12.06
C THR A 303 -3.70 -21.76 12.03
N GLU A 304 -4.60 -20.78 12.15
CA GLU A 304 -6.05 -20.97 12.09
C GLU A 304 -6.59 -21.35 10.71
N TYR A 305 -5.83 -21.11 9.64
CA TYR A 305 -6.23 -21.42 8.27
C TYR A 305 -5.35 -22.51 7.65
N GLU A 306 -4.03 -22.42 7.82
CA GLU A 306 -3.09 -23.37 7.22
C GLU A 306 -2.63 -24.50 8.17
N GLY A 307 -2.98 -24.44 9.46
CA GLY A 307 -2.66 -25.51 10.41
C GLY A 307 -1.16 -25.80 10.50
N ASP A 308 -0.80 -27.09 10.46
CA ASP A 308 0.58 -27.58 10.60
C ASP A 308 1.52 -27.13 9.48
N GLU A 309 0.98 -26.69 8.33
CA GLU A 309 1.78 -26.20 7.19
C GLU A 309 2.27 -24.77 7.37
N THR A 310 1.78 -24.05 8.39
CA THR A 310 2.03 -22.61 8.60
C THR A 310 3.51 -22.25 8.58
N ASP A 311 4.31 -22.96 9.38
CA ASP A 311 5.74 -22.66 9.52
C ASP A 311 6.50 -22.98 8.23
N ALA A 312 6.16 -24.11 7.59
CA ALA A 312 6.78 -24.50 6.32
C ALA A 312 6.50 -23.48 5.21
N ILE A 313 5.25 -23.00 5.10
CA ILE A 313 4.87 -21.95 4.13
C ILE A 313 5.65 -20.67 4.43
N ASN A 314 5.66 -20.22 5.68
CA ASN A 314 6.30 -18.96 6.08
C ASN A 314 7.82 -18.99 5.88
N GLU A 315 8.49 -20.11 6.15
CA GLU A 315 9.91 -20.28 5.82
C GLU A 315 10.18 -20.08 4.32
N ARG A 316 9.30 -20.56 3.44
CA ARG A 316 9.43 -20.31 1.99
C ARG A 316 9.18 -18.85 1.63
N ARG A 317 8.26 -18.16 2.30
CA ARG A 317 8.06 -16.71 2.13
C ARG A 317 9.31 -15.93 2.52
N TYR A 318 9.98 -16.33 3.60
CA TYR A 318 11.25 -15.71 4.00
C TYR A 318 12.37 -15.97 2.98
N MET A 319 12.38 -17.12 2.29
CA MET A 319 13.33 -17.36 1.18
C MET A 319 13.12 -16.39 0.02
N VAL A 320 11.88 -16.19 -0.42
CA VAL A 320 11.54 -15.23 -1.48
C VAL A 320 11.94 -13.81 -1.06
N LEU A 321 11.63 -13.45 0.19
CA LEU A 321 11.98 -12.16 0.78
C LEU A 321 13.49 -11.90 0.72
N LYS A 322 14.31 -12.89 1.13
CA LYS A 322 15.77 -12.82 1.06
C LYS A 322 16.28 -12.66 -0.37
N ASP A 323 15.78 -13.48 -1.29
CA ASP A 323 16.22 -13.42 -2.69
C ASP A 323 15.90 -12.05 -3.33
N GLN A 324 14.75 -11.44 -3.01
CA GLN A 324 14.44 -10.07 -3.48
C GLN A 324 15.37 -9.02 -2.85
N LEU A 325 15.62 -9.11 -1.54
CA LEU A 325 16.54 -8.21 -0.83
C LEU A 325 17.97 -8.30 -1.36
N ASP A 326 18.44 -9.47 -1.76
CA ASP A 326 19.76 -9.66 -2.37
C ASP A 326 19.88 -8.87 -3.68
N TYR A 327 18.83 -8.89 -4.51
CA TYR A 327 18.79 -8.08 -5.74
C TYR A 327 18.75 -6.58 -5.43
N TYR A 328 17.93 -6.15 -4.48
CA TYR A 328 17.86 -4.75 -4.07
C TYR A 328 19.19 -4.26 -3.48
N HIS A 329 19.87 -5.11 -2.71
CA HIS A 329 21.19 -4.81 -2.15
C HIS A 329 22.21 -4.57 -3.27
N GLY A 330 22.28 -5.50 -4.23
CA GLY A 330 23.20 -5.42 -5.37
C GLY A 330 23.02 -4.15 -6.18
N ASP A 331 21.78 -3.73 -6.38
CA ASP A 331 21.46 -2.51 -7.14
C ASP A 331 21.36 -1.24 -6.29
N ARG A 332 21.62 -1.34 -4.98
CA ARG A 332 21.49 -0.23 -4.02
C ARG A 332 20.11 0.44 -4.08
N LEU A 333 19.07 -0.37 -4.23
CA LEU A 333 17.70 0.11 -4.40
C LEU A 333 17.12 0.52 -3.04
N SER A 334 16.49 1.70 -3.01
CA SER A 334 15.63 2.09 -1.89
C SER A 334 14.28 1.38 -2.00
N TRP A 335 13.71 0.92 -0.88
CA TRP A 335 12.49 0.10 -0.90
C TRP A 335 11.59 0.34 0.31
N SER A 336 10.30 0.02 0.16
CA SER A 336 9.30 -0.01 1.23
C SER A 336 8.52 -1.33 1.19
N ILE A 337 8.66 -2.17 2.21
CA ILE A 337 7.89 -3.41 2.30
C ILE A 337 6.43 -3.09 2.65
N TRP A 338 5.47 -3.73 1.98
CA TRP A 338 4.08 -3.72 2.42
C TRP A 338 3.90 -4.88 3.39
N LEU A 339 3.68 -4.68 4.69
CA LEU A 339 3.43 -3.41 5.41
C LEU A 339 3.86 -3.47 6.88
N TYR A 340 3.73 -2.36 7.62
CA TYR A 340 4.14 -2.27 9.02
C TYR A 340 3.24 -3.05 9.99
N LYS A 341 1.93 -2.75 10.05
CA LYS A 341 0.99 -3.32 11.05
C LYS A 341 -0.30 -3.80 10.41
N ASP A 342 -0.81 -4.94 10.86
CA ASP A 342 -2.09 -5.50 10.40
C ASP A 342 -2.75 -6.46 11.42
N VAL A 343 -3.78 -7.18 10.99
CA VAL A 343 -4.47 -8.24 11.75
C VAL A 343 -3.84 -9.64 11.61
N GLY A 344 -2.60 -9.74 11.11
CA GLY A 344 -1.81 -10.98 11.13
C GLY A 344 -1.45 -11.58 9.79
N PHE A 345 -1.71 -10.92 8.66
CA PHE A 345 -1.54 -11.50 7.32
C PHE A 345 -0.19 -11.18 6.68
N GLN A 346 0.22 -9.92 6.63
CA GLN A 346 1.39 -9.42 5.91
C GLN A 346 2.30 -8.53 6.80
N GLY A 347 1.77 -7.96 7.89
CA GLY A 347 2.45 -6.97 8.74
C GLY A 347 3.75 -7.45 9.40
N MET A 348 4.70 -6.52 9.59
CA MET A 348 5.90 -6.69 10.43
C MET A 348 5.56 -6.89 11.90
N VAL A 349 4.54 -6.19 12.36
CA VAL A 349 3.83 -6.42 13.62
C VAL A 349 2.37 -6.69 13.31
N TYR A 350 1.69 -7.38 14.21
CA TYR A 350 0.28 -7.68 14.02
C TYR A 350 -0.48 -7.75 15.33
N VAL A 351 -1.74 -7.37 15.31
CA VAL A 351 -2.61 -7.33 16.50
C VAL A 351 -2.72 -8.72 17.11
N SER A 352 -2.50 -8.83 18.43
CA SER A 352 -2.64 -10.12 19.13
C SER A 352 -4.08 -10.63 19.05
N LYS A 353 -4.24 -11.94 18.84
CA LYS A 353 -5.56 -12.60 18.78
C LYS A 353 -6.34 -12.51 20.09
N SER A 354 -5.66 -12.26 21.21
CA SER A 354 -6.28 -12.08 22.52
C SER A 354 -6.88 -10.69 22.73
N THR A 355 -6.69 -9.76 21.79
CA THR A 355 -7.23 -8.40 21.93
C THR A 355 -8.75 -8.39 21.74
N PRO A 356 -9.45 -7.39 22.31
CA PRO A 356 -10.88 -7.20 22.09
C PRO A 356 -11.28 -7.18 20.61
N TYR A 357 -10.54 -6.47 19.76
CA TYR A 357 -10.83 -6.37 18.33
C TYR A 357 -10.76 -7.75 17.62
N MET A 358 -9.68 -8.50 17.83
CA MET A 358 -9.51 -9.80 17.20
C MET A 358 -10.48 -10.85 17.74
N THR A 359 -10.88 -10.74 19.01
CA THR A 359 -11.88 -11.62 19.60
C THR A 359 -13.27 -11.34 19.03
N LEU A 360 -13.65 -10.07 18.90
CA LEU A 360 -14.93 -9.64 18.33
C LEU A 360 -15.11 -10.14 16.89
N PHE A 361 -14.07 -10.00 16.07
CA PHE A 361 -14.15 -10.34 14.63
C PHE A 361 -13.71 -11.76 14.29
N LYS A 362 -13.38 -12.61 15.26
CA LYS A 362 -12.84 -13.96 14.99
C LYS A 362 -13.67 -14.76 13.99
N ASP A 363 -14.96 -14.88 14.24
CA ASP A 363 -15.86 -15.69 13.40
C ASP A 363 -16.14 -15.01 12.05
N PHE A 364 -16.22 -13.67 12.04
CA PHE A 364 -16.38 -12.89 10.82
C PHE A 364 -15.16 -13.03 9.90
N LEU A 365 -13.94 -12.94 10.45
CA LEU A 365 -12.69 -13.13 9.70
C LEU A 365 -12.58 -14.55 9.14
N ALA A 366 -12.99 -15.57 9.90
CA ALA A 366 -13.03 -16.95 9.41
C ALA A 366 -14.02 -17.10 8.25
N LYS A 367 -15.22 -16.50 8.35
CA LYS A 367 -16.21 -16.46 7.27
C LYS A 367 -15.67 -15.74 6.03
N LYS A 368 -15.05 -14.56 6.22
CA LYS A 368 -14.44 -13.75 5.17
C LYS A 368 -13.35 -14.50 4.41
N HIS A 369 -12.46 -15.18 5.14
CA HIS A 369 -11.41 -16.02 4.56
C HIS A 369 -12.00 -17.17 3.74
N LYS A 370 -12.95 -17.93 4.31
CA LYS A 370 -13.61 -19.05 3.60
C LYS A 370 -14.32 -18.63 2.32
N LEU A 371 -14.92 -17.43 2.32
CA LEU A 371 -15.60 -16.88 1.15
C LEU A 371 -14.66 -16.15 0.18
N ALA A 372 -13.37 -16.06 0.51
CA ALA A 372 -12.35 -15.33 -0.25
C ALA A 372 -12.79 -13.90 -0.62
N ILE A 373 -13.44 -13.20 0.31
CA ILE A 373 -14.00 -11.86 0.05
C ILE A 373 -12.90 -10.89 -0.39
N ASP A 374 -11.74 -10.93 0.23
CA ASP A 374 -10.64 -10.06 -0.17
C ASP A 374 -10.05 -10.52 -1.51
N SER A 375 -9.67 -9.57 -2.37
CA SER A 375 -8.94 -9.90 -3.59
C SER A 375 -7.46 -10.16 -3.31
N TRP A 376 -6.88 -9.51 -2.31
CA TRP A 376 -5.46 -9.59 -2.01
C TRP A 376 -5.10 -10.89 -1.32
N GLY A 377 -4.19 -11.66 -1.93
CA GLY A 377 -3.68 -12.90 -1.35
C GLY A 377 -4.73 -13.95 -1.01
N ALA A 378 -5.92 -13.90 -1.62
CA ALA A 378 -6.99 -14.84 -1.32
C ALA A 378 -6.70 -16.26 -1.82
N ASP A 379 -7.03 -17.25 -0.99
CA ASP A 379 -7.26 -18.61 -1.41
C ASP A 379 -8.74 -18.78 -1.80
N ASP A 380 -9.00 -18.97 -3.09
CA ASP A 380 -10.35 -19.12 -3.63
C ASP A 380 -10.88 -20.57 -3.64
N THR A 381 -10.14 -21.53 -3.07
CA THR A 381 -10.40 -22.97 -3.20
C THR A 381 -11.83 -23.35 -2.78
N TYR A 382 -12.36 -22.77 -1.71
CA TYR A 382 -13.71 -23.09 -1.20
C TYR A 382 -14.86 -22.53 -2.03
N VAL A 383 -14.60 -21.57 -2.91
CA VAL A 383 -15.61 -20.87 -3.73
C VAL A 383 -15.36 -21.02 -5.23
N ARG A 384 -14.26 -21.66 -5.64
CA ARG A 384 -13.84 -21.79 -7.05
C ARG A 384 -14.92 -22.45 -7.91
N GLN A 385 -15.62 -23.43 -7.39
CA GLN A 385 -16.72 -24.12 -8.07
C GLN A 385 -17.93 -23.23 -8.36
N ILE A 386 -18.07 -22.09 -7.66
CA ILE A 386 -19.17 -21.13 -7.86
C ILE A 386 -18.80 -20.14 -8.96
N TYR A 387 -17.58 -19.60 -8.91
CA TYR A 387 -17.13 -18.56 -9.85
C TYR A 387 -16.53 -19.11 -11.15
N GLY A 388 -16.03 -20.35 -11.15
CA GLY A 388 -15.50 -21.03 -12.34
C GLY A 388 -16.52 -21.08 -13.49
N PRO A 389 -17.75 -21.58 -13.27
CA PRO A 389 -18.80 -21.60 -14.30
C PRO A 389 -19.13 -20.22 -14.88
N LEU A 390 -19.00 -19.15 -14.08
CA LEU A 390 -19.20 -17.77 -14.58
C LEU A 390 -18.04 -17.33 -15.48
N VAL A 391 -16.80 -17.71 -15.15
CA VAL A 391 -15.64 -17.49 -16.01
C VAL A 391 -15.78 -18.25 -17.33
N ASP A 392 -16.18 -19.51 -17.26
CA ASP A 392 -16.34 -20.39 -18.43
C ASP A 392 -17.48 -19.90 -19.33
N LEU A 393 -18.62 -19.50 -18.75
CA LEU A 393 -19.73 -18.87 -19.48
C LEU A 393 -19.24 -17.70 -20.34
N ILE A 394 -18.37 -16.83 -19.80
CA ILE A 394 -17.84 -15.70 -20.57
C ILE A 394 -16.91 -16.19 -21.67
N LYS A 395 -15.97 -17.09 -21.36
CA LYS A 395 -14.99 -17.59 -22.32
C LYS A 395 -15.65 -18.32 -23.50
N ASP A 396 -16.64 -19.17 -23.21
CA ASP A 396 -17.31 -20.02 -24.20
C ASP A 396 -18.23 -19.24 -25.15
N ASN A 397 -18.60 -18.01 -24.78
CA ASN A 397 -19.54 -17.16 -25.55
C ASN A 397 -18.88 -15.93 -26.17
N VAL A 398 -17.57 -15.74 -26.00
CA VAL A 398 -16.82 -14.66 -26.65
C VAL A 398 -16.24 -15.17 -27.96
N ALA A 399 -16.61 -14.52 -29.06
CA ALA A 399 -16.26 -14.95 -30.43
C ALA A 399 -14.74 -14.95 -30.73
N ASP A 400 -13.95 -14.18 -29.98
CA ASP A 400 -12.49 -14.06 -30.16
C ASP A 400 -11.83 -13.75 -28.81
N GLU A 401 -10.84 -14.55 -28.42
CA GLU A 401 -10.11 -14.44 -27.15
C GLU A 401 -9.51 -13.04 -26.92
N LYS A 402 -9.18 -12.30 -27.99
CA LYS A 402 -8.65 -10.92 -27.86
C LYS A 402 -9.61 -9.98 -27.11
N TYR A 403 -10.92 -10.23 -27.14
CA TYR A 403 -11.91 -9.43 -26.43
C TYR A 403 -11.90 -9.68 -24.91
N LEU A 404 -11.28 -10.78 -24.45
CA LEU A 404 -11.05 -11.06 -23.04
C LEU A 404 -9.84 -10.27 -22.49
N ASN A 405 -8.91 -9.87 -23.35
CA ASN A 405 -7.67 -9.17 -23.01
C ASN A 405 -7.89 -7.67 -22.81
N ARG A 406 -8.74 -7.30 -21.85
CA ARG A 406 -9.03 -5.89 -21.54
C ARG A 406 -7.98 -5.32 -20.59
N TYR A 407 -7.54 -4.08 -20.81
CA TYR A 407 -6.63 -3.36 -19.91
C TYR A 407 -7.11 -3.40 -18.45
N PRO A 408 -6.29 -3.76 -17.44
CA PRO A 408 -4.83 -3.92 -17.48
C PRO A 408 -4.34 -5.36 -17.71
N TYR A 409 -4.82 -6.08 -18.73
CA TYR A 409 -4.26 -7.39 -19.10
C TYR A 409 -2.73 -7.30 -19.33
N PRO A 410 -1.93 -8.28 -18.88
CA PRO A 410 -2.31 -9.56 -18.27
C PRO A 410 -2.50 -9.54 -16.75
N LEU A 411 -2.31 -8.39 -16.08
CA LEU A 411 -2.49 -8.30 -14.63
C LEU A 411 -3.92 -8.72 -14.26
N TRP A 412 -4.90 -8.28 -15.03
CA TRP A 412 -6.30 -8.64 -14.84
C TRP A 412 -6.82 -9.50 -15.98
N THR A 413 -6.74 -10.81 -15.79
CA THR A 413 -7.42 -11.80 -16.64
C THR A 413 -8.93 -11.76 -16.43
N ILE A 414 -9.70 -12.46 -17.28
CA ILE A 414 -11.15 -12.56 -17.07
C ILE A 414 -11.51 -13.22 -15.74
N LYS A 415 -10.70 -14.17 -15.26
CA LYS A 415 -10.85 -14.77 -13.92
C LYS A 415 -10.74 -13.70 -12.84
N GLU A 416 -9.69 -12.87 -12.90
CA GLU A 416 -9.48 -11.81 -11.92
C GLU A 416 -10.57 -10.73 -11.96
N ARG A 417 -11.13 -10.45 -13.14
CA ARG A 417 -12.28 -9.54 -13.26
C ARG A 417 -13.52 -10.10 -12.60
N VAL A 418 -13.84 -11.36 -12.84
CA VAL A 418 -14.97 -12.03 -12.18
C VAL A 418 -14.76 -12.04 -10.66
N ASN A 419 -13.57 -12.38 -10.19
CA ASN A 419 -13.24 -12.34 -8.78
C ASN A 419 -13.43 -10.94 -8.19
N ARG A 420 -12.92 -9.89 -8.83
CA ARG A 420 -13.04 -8.52 -8.31
C ARG A 420 -14.48 -8.04 -8.28
N VAL A 421 -15.21 -8.18 -9.38
CA VAL A 421 -16.57 -7.63 -9.49
C VAL A 421 -17.57 -8.45 -8.67
N ALA A 422 -17.60 -9.77 -8.86
CA ALA A 422 -18.64 -10.63 -8.30
C ALA A 422 -18.32 -11.15 -6.89
N ARG A 423 -17.04 -11.27 -6.53
CA ARG A 423 -16.62 -11.75 -5.20
C ARG A 423 -16.19 -10.58 -4.32
N ALA A 424 -15.16 -9.84 -4.71
CA ALA A 424 -14.57 -8.84 -3.82
C ALA A 424 -15.45 -7.61 -3.61
N ASN A 425 -15.98 -7.02 -4.69
CA ASN A 425 -16.83 -5.85 -4.60
C ASN A 425 -18.22 -6.24 -4.09
N LEU A 426 -18.92 -7.13 -4.80
CA LEU A 426 -20.30 -7.47 -4.47
C LEU A 426 -20.45 -8.14 -3.10
N LEU A 427 -19.67 -9.20 -2.79
CA LEU A 427 -19.77 -9.79 -1.45
C LEU A 427 -19.23 -8.80 -0.40
N GLY A 428 -18.14 -8.09 -0.70
CA GLY A 428 -17.60 -7.07 0.18
C GLY A 428 -18.68 -6.10 0.66
N GLU A 429 -19.38 -5.46 -0.27
CA GLU A 429 -20.49 -4.55 0.00
C GLU A 429 -21.61 -5.21 0.82
N VAL A 430 -22.03 -6.43 0.44
CA VAL A 430 -23.10 -7.16 1.15
C VAL A 430 -22.73 -7.46 2.60
N PHE A 431 -21.45 -7.69 2.90
CA PHE A 431 -20.98 -8.00 4.25
C PHE A 431 -20.62 -6.77 5.09
N VAL A 432 -20.59 -5.56 4.53
CA VAL A 432 -20.30 -4.31 5.27
C VAL A 432 -21.29 -4.09 6.43
N PRO A 433 -22.63 -4.19 6.24
CA PRO A 433 -23.57 -4.02 7.35
C PRO A 433 -23.41 -5.09 8.43
N GLU A 434 -23.13 -6.35 8.04
CA GLU A 434 -22.87 -7.44 9.00
C GLU A 434 -21.63 -7.15 9.85
N TRP A 435 -20.56 -6.61 9.25
CA TRP A 435 -19.39 -6.15 9.98
C TRP A 435 -19.73 -5.01 10.95
N ALA A 436 -20.47 -3.99 10.50
CA ALA A 436 -20.83 -2.83 11.32
C ALA A 436 -21.73 -3.20 12.51
N ASP A 437 -22.65 -4.16 12.34
CA ASP A 437 -23.54 -4.64 13.40
C ASP A 437 -22.81 -5.20 14.63
N HIS A 438 -21.55 -5.61 14.50
CA HIS A 438 -20.73 -6.04 15.65
C HIS A 438 -20.47 -4.90 16.64
N PHE A 439 -20.57 -3.64 16.22
CA PHE A 439 -20.41 -2.47 17.08
C PHE A 439 -21.72 -2.00 17.73
N LYS A 440 -22.87 -2.56 17.31
CA LYS A 440 -24.18 -2.04 17.68
C LYS A 440 -24.39 -2.02 19.20
N GLY A 441 -24.76 -0.85 19.70
CA GLY A 441 -25.02 -0.64 21.12
C GLY A 441 -23.79 -0.39 21.99
N MET A 442 -22.58 -0.39 21.42
CA MET A 442 -21.36 -0.07 22.18
C MET A 442 -21.34 1.39 22.66
N ASP A 443 -20.81 1.60 23.87
CA ASP A 443 -20.49 2.93 24.38
C ASP A 443 -19.06 3.38 24.02
N GLU A 444 -18.70 4.61 24.38
CA GLU A 444 -17.38 5.18 24.03
C GLU A 444 -16.22 4.41 24.71
N ASP A 445 -16.43 3.86 25.91
CA ASP A 445 -15.39 3.09 26.62
C ASP A 445 -15.09 1.77 25.90
N GLN A 446 -16.14 1.06 25.46
CA GLN A 446 -16.00 -0.16 24.67
C GLN A 446 -15.34 0.10 23.30
N LEU A 447 -15.68 1.22 22.66
CA LEU A 447 -15.08 1.62 21.38
C LEU A 447 -13.60 1.99 21.55
N ASP A 448 -13.25 2.71 22.61
CA ASP A 448 -11.85 3.00 22.94
C ASP A 448 -11.08 1.70 23.21
N GLU A 449 -11.63 0.77 24.01
CA GLU A 449 -11.02 -0.54 24.26
C GLU A 449 -10.77 -1.33 22.96
N LEU A 450 -11.72 -1.34 22.02
CA LEU A 450 -11.53 -1.95 20.70
C LEU A 450 -10.38 -1.27 19.94
N ALA A 451 -10.35 0.06 19.89
CA ALA A 451 -9.28 0.81 19.22
C ALA A 451 -7.91 0.56 19.87
N GLN A 452 -7.84 0.43 21.19
CA GLN A 452 -6.61 0.16 21.94
C GLN A 452 -5.97 -1.19 21.55
N SER A 453 -6.72 -2.11 20.94
CA SER A 453 -6.18 -3.36 20.39
C SER A 453 -5.01 -3.13 19.42
N PHE A 454 -4.96 -1.98 18.75
CA PHE A 454 -3.92 -1.65 17.78
C PHE A 454 -2.66 -0.99 18.37
N LYS A 455 -2.64 -0.71 19.68
CA LYS A 455 -1.44 -0.21 20.37
C LYS A 455 -0.27 -1.20 20.22
N PHE A 456 0.95 -0.69 20.17
CA PHE A 456 2.15 -1.50 19.95
C PHE A 456 2.31 -2.63 20.98
N GLU A 457 2.05 -2.36 22.27
CA GLU A 457 2.12 -3.34 23.35
C GLU A 457 1.11 -4.49 23.23
N ASN A 458 0.04 -4.29 22.43
CA ASN A 458 -0.98 -5.29 22.15
C ASN A 458 -0.70 -6.06 20.84
N CYS A 459 0.41 -5.76 20.17
CA CYS A 459 0.84 -6.41 18.94
C CYS A 459 1.91 -7.46 19.21
N LEU A 460 1.89 -8.51 18.39
CA LEU A 460 2.97 -9.49 18.25
C LEU A 460 3.89 -9.08 17.10
N LYS A 461 5.11 -9.63 17.09
CA LYS A 461 6.12 -9.37 16.06
C LYS A 461 6.19 -10.56 15.13
N ARG A 462 6.38 -10.31 13.83
CA ARG A 462 6.69 -11.36 12.86
C ARG A 462 8.19 -11.62 12.85
N ASP A 463 8.66 -12.42 13.80
CA ASP A 463 10.10 -12.59 14.08
C ASP A 463 10.92 -13.01 12.86
N GLY A 464 10.41 -13.93 12.02
CA GLY A 464 11.10 -14.35 10.80
C GLY A 464 11.31 -13.21 9.80
N LEU A 465 10.25 -12.45 9.50
CA LEU A 465 10.33 -11.25 8.64
C LEU A 465 11.29 -10.22 9.23
N ASN A 466 11.09 -9.85 10.50
CA ASN A 466 11.88 -8.81 11.16
C ASN A 466 13.36 -9.18 11.26
N LYS A 467 13.68 -10.47 11.44
CA LYS A 467 15.04 -10.99 11.40
C LYS A 467 15.67 -10.77 10.02
N VAL A 468 14.99 -11.18 8.94
CA VAL A 468 15.51 -10.99 7.57
C VAL A 468 15.77 -9.50 7.25
N LEU A 469 14.84 -8.62 7.61
CA LEU A 469 14.99 -7.17 7.39
C LEU A 469 16.17 -6.59 8.20
N THR A 470 16.33 -7.04 9.44
CA THR A 470 17.43 -6.60 10.33
C THR A 470 18.79 -7.05 9.80
N GLU A 471 18.91 -8.31 9.38
CA GLU A 471 20.15 -8.87 8.79
C GLU A 471 20.57 -8.04 7.57
N HIS A 472 19.65 -7.79 6.63
CA HIS A 472 19.92 -6.97 5.44
C HIS A 472 20.32 -5.52 5.77
N ALA A 473 19.67 -4.90 6.77
CA ALA A 473 20.00 -3.55 7.20
C ALA A 473 21.44 -3.45 7.77
N GLN A 474 21.88 -4.48 8.51
CA GLN A 474 23.22 -4.58 9.09
C GLN A 474 24.30 -4.82 8.03
N GLU A 475 24.08 -5.74 7.09
CA GLU A 475 25.01 -6.02 5.98
C GLU A 475 25.34 -4.74 5.20
N THR A 476 24.31 -3.92 4.93
CA THR A 476 24.51 -2.67 4.19
C THR A 476 25.24 -1.60 5.00
N ALA A 477 25.21 -1.66 6.33
CA ALA A 477 26.00 -0.76 7.18
C ALA A 477 27.49 -1.14 7.17
N ALA A 478 27.81 -2.43 7.09
CA ALA A 478 29.19 -2.92 7.02
C ALA A 478 29.92 -2.50 5.74
N PHE A 479 29.22 -2.38 4.59
CA PHE A 479 29.77 -1.86 3.33
C PHE A 479 30.13 -0.36 3.34
N ARG A 480 29.77 0.39 4.39
CA ARG A 480 30.05 1.83 4.53
C ARG A 480 31.29 2.14 5.37
N ASN A 481 31.89 1.15 6.01
CA ASN A 481 33.17 1.21 6.71
C ASN A 481 34.24 0.51 5.88
#